data_AF-A0A3C1LGR0-F1
#
_entry.id   AF-A0A3C1LGR0-F1
#
_cell.length_a   1.000
_cell.length_b   1.000
_cell.length_c   1.000
_cell.angle_alpha   90.00
_cell.angle_beta   90.00
_cell.angle_gamma   90.00
#
_symmetry.space_group_name_H-M   'P 1'
#
loop_
_entity.id
_entity.type
_entity.pdbx_description
1 polymer ?
#
loop_
_entity_poly.entity_id
_entity_poly.type
_entity_poly.pdbx_seq_one_letter_code
_entity_poly.pdbx_strand_id
1 'polypeptide(L)'
;MKDIILQAGATLTVNGTLQVAGNISVGVTNSSINATNGTIEFRGTAAQAINPAVFNTPTIANLTINNTAGVALSGALNLTGNLRISAGTFNTNNNLTLRSTATGTARINQVTSGGITGSVTVERFLPAKAVRKSIFLASPVTQRINQGWQQQIHITGAVGACPNADATTGFDATITGNPSMFTYNDANATGSKWVRIANTLNTNLTP
;
A
#
# COMPACT_ATOMS: atom_id res chain seq x y z
N MET A 1 -8.45 -13.34 23.42
CA MET A 1 -7.91 -12.99 24.77
C MET A 1 -8.26 -11.55 25.08
N LYS A 2 -8.45 -11.19 26.36
CA LYS A 2 -8.65 -9.79 26.75
C LYS A 2 -7.31 -9.06 26.61
N ASP A 3 -6.46 -9.11 27.61
CA ASP A 3 -5.10 -8.56 27.52
C ASP A 3 -4.07 -9.67 27.27
N ILE A 4 -2.97 -9.33 26.61
CA ILE A 4 -1.81 -10.20 26.43
C ILE A 4 -0.60 -9.48 27.02
N ILE A 5 0.05 -10.13 27.98
CA ILE A 5 1.25 -9.62 28.63
C ILE A 5 2.36 -10.64 28.38
N LEU A 6 3.38 -10.26 27.60
CA LEU A 6 4.58 -11.09 27.47
C LEU A 6 5.54 -10.72 28.60
N GLN A 7 5.89 -11.70 29.43
CA GLN A 7 6.92 -11.56 30.46
C GLN A 7 8.32 -11.52 29.84
N ALA A 8 9.32 -11.09 30.61
CA ALA A 8 10.71 -10.98 30.19
C ALA A 8 11.20 -12.27 29.49
N GLY A 9 11.78 -12.13 28.30
CA GLY A 9 12.30 -13.26 27.52
C GLY A 9 11.25 -14.20 26.91
N ALA A 10 9.95 -13.95 27.14
CA ALA A 10 8.90 -14.76 26.53
C ALA A 10 8.80 -14.50 25.03
N THR A 11 8.62 -15.57 24.27
CA THR A 11 8.33 -15.49 22.83
C THR A 11 7.00 -16.16 22.53
N LEU A 12 6.18 -15.51 21.70
CA LEU A 12 4.93 -16.07 21.20
C LEU A 12 5.02 -16.19 19.69
N THR A 13 4.91 -17.41 19.16
CA THR A 13 4.82 -17.63 17.72
C THR A 13 3.36 -17.82 17.32
N VAL A 14 2.90 -17.04 16.34
CA VAL A 14 1.54 -17.05 15.82
C VAL A 14 1.55 -17.68 14.42
N ASN A 15 1.06 -18.91 14.32
CA ASN A 15 0.85 -19.62 13.04
C ASN A 15 -0.62 -19.66 12.59
N GLY A 16 -1.55 -19.39 13.52
CA GLY A 16 -2.99 -19.29 13.26
C GLY A 16 -3.48 -17.85 13.38
N THR A 17 -4.69 -17.67 13.93
CA THR A 17 -5.23 -16.33 14.25
C THR A 17 -5.13 -16.05 15.75
N LEU A 18 -4.40 -15.00 16.12
CA LEU A 18 -4.36 -14.48 17.47
C LEU A 18 -5.40 -13.37 17.64
N GLN A 19 -6.47 -13.67 18.38
CA GLN A 19 -7.55 -12.72 18.65
C GLN A 19 -7.32 -11.94 19.95
N VAL A 20 -7.32 -10.61 19.86
CA VAL A 20 -7.01 -9.68 20.96
C VAL A 20 -8.14 -8.69 21.16
N ALA A 21 -8.78 -8.71 22.33
CA ALA A 21 -9.90 -7.84 22.69
C ALA A 21 -9.51 -6.67 23.62
N GLY A 22 -8.29 -6.70 24.16
CA GLY A 22 -7.67 -5.67 24.99
C GLY A 22 -6.27 -5.32 24.46
N ASN A 23 -5.31 -5.02 25.33
CA ASN A 23 -4.00 -4.54 24.90
C ASN A 23 -2.96 -5.66 24.79
N ILE A 24 -1.97 -5.47 23.92
CA ILE A 24 -0.74 -6.26 23.91
C ILE A 24 0.35 -5.41 24.56
N SER A 25 0.92 -5.88 25.66
CA SER A 25 2.04 -5.24 26.34
C SER A 25 3.22 -6.21 26.51
N VAL A 26 4.43 -5.68 26.37
CA VAL A 26 5.68 -6.39 26.69
C VAL A 26 6.20 -5.87 28.03
N GLY A 27 6.49 -6.80 28.95
CA GLY A 27 6.83 -6.49 30.33
C GLY A 27 8.21 -5.88 30.53
N VAL A 28 9.20 -6.21 29.70
CA VAL A 28 10.58 -5.65 29.64
C VAL A 28 11.34 -6.27 28.44
N THR A 29 12.65 -6.01 28.30
CA THR A 29 13.54 -6.40 27.19
C THR A 29 13.48 -7.88 26.78
N ASN A 30 13.77 -8.15 25.50
CA ASN A 30 13.89 -9.47 24.89
C ASN A 30 12.61 -10.32 24.78
N SER A 31 11.43 -9.74 24.98
CA SER A 31 10.15 -10.39 24.67
C SER A 31 9.68 -10.05 23.26
N SER A 32 9.11 -11.01 22.53
CA SER A 32 8.59 -10.74 21.18
C SER A 32 7.45 -11.66 20.75
N ILE A 33 6.59 -11.13 19.90
CA ILE A 33 5.61 -11.89 19.14
C ILE A 33 6.16 -12.09 17.73
N ASN A 34 6.37 -13.34 17.34
CA ASN A 34 6.60 -13.68 15.95
C ASN A 34 5.25 -13.95 15.27
N ALA A 35 4.80 -13.03 14.42
CA ALA A 35 3.56 -13.15 13.64
C ALA A 35 3.81 -13.15 12.13
N THR A 36 4.99 -13.57 11.68
CA THR A 36 5.36 -13.59 10.24
C THR A 36 4.66 -14.68 9.43
N ASN A 37 3.87 -15.55 10.09
CA ASN A 37 3.17 -16.68 9.45
C ASN A 37 1.67 -16.72 9.79
N GLY A 38 1.19 -15.85 10.66
CA GLY A 38 -0.17 -15.88 11.19
C GLY A 38 -0.98 -14.62 10.93
N THR A 39 -2.10 -14.52 11.64
CA THR A 39 -2.98 -13.35 11.65
C THR A 39 -3.09 -12.78 13.05
N ILE A 40 -2.95 -11.47 13.18
CA ILE A 40 -3.34 -10.74 14.39
C ILE A 40 -4.71 -10.12 14.14
N GLU A 41 -5.70 -10.43 14.99
CA GLU A 41 -7.03 -9.83 14.92
C GLU A 41 -7.29 -8.98 16.17
N PHE A 42 -7.51 -7.68 15.97
CA PHE A 42 -7.96 -6.76 17.01
C PHE A 42 -9.49 -6.69 16.99
N ARG A 43 -10.11 -7.16 18.08
CA ARG A 43 -11.57 -7.35 18.19
C ARG A 43 -12.18 -6.86 19.51
N GLY A 44 -11.55 -5.86 20.12
CA GLY A 44 -12.02 -5.24 21.34
C GLY A 44 -13.31 -4.44 21.15
N THR A 45 -13.91 -4.04 22.27
CA THR A 45 -15.07 -3.13 22.30
C THR A 45 -14.68 -1.70 22.68
N ALA A 46 -13.47 -1.50 23.19
CA ALA A 46 -12.85 -0.20 23.44
C ALA A 46 -11.74 0.05 22.41
N ALA A 47 -11.32 1.31 22.24
CA ALA A 47 -10.23 1.64 21.32
C ALA A 47 -8.95 0.88 21.70
N GLN A 48 -8.28 0.30 20.70
CA GLN A 48 -7.04 -0.46 20.89
C GLN A 48 -5.86 0.23 20.20
N ALA A 49 -4.67 0.03 20.74
CA ALA A 49 -3.42 0.47 20.11
C ALA A 49 -2.57 -0.74 19.73
N ILE A 50 -1.96 -0.67 18.55
CA ILE A 50 -0.93 -1.60 18.11
C ILE A 50 0.41 -0.91 18.34
N ASN A 51 1.18 -1.41 19.31
CA ASN A 51 2.58 -1.05 19.47
C ASN A 51 3.44 -2.03 18.66
N PRO A 52 4.01 -1.66 17.50
CA PRO A 52 4.73 -2.62 16.67
C PRO A 52 6.02 -3.16 17.29
N ALA A 53 6.55 -2.50 18.33
CA ALA A 53 7.74 -2.96 19.05
C ALA A 53 7.52 -4.30 19.78
N VAL A 54 6.27 -4.75 19.93
CA VAL A 54 5.97 -6.09 20.48
C VAL A 54 6.25 -7.20 19.46
N PHE A 55 6.32 -6.88 18.17
CA PHE A 55 6.56 -7.86 17.12
C PHE A 55 8.05 -7.97 16.79
N ASN A 56 8.49 -9.17 16.39
CA ASN A 56 9.81 -9.36 15.82
C ASN A 56 9.95 -8.50 14.55
N THR A 57 11.03 -7.70 14.46
CA THR A 57 11.33 -6.82 13.31
C THR A 57 10.12 -6.00 12.84
N PRO A 58 9.38 -5.35 13.77
CA PRO A 58 8.04 -4.77 13.59
C PRO A 58 7.23 -5.27 12.39
N THR A 59 7.14 -6.59 12.22
CA THR A 59 6.55 -7.22 11.03
C THR A 59 5.47 -8.21 11.43
N ILE A 60 4.34 -8.16 10.73
CA ILE A 60 3.26 -9.15 10.83
C ILE A 60 2.86 -9.61 9.43
N ALA A 61 2.40 -10.86 9.31
CA ALA A 61 1.92 -11.38 8.03
C ALA A 61 0.52 -10.86 7.71
N ASN A 62 -0.46 -11.12 8.57
CA ASN A 62 -1.83 -10.70 8.31
C ASN A 62 -2.38 -9.91 9.51
N LEU A 63 -3.16 -8.88 9.21
CA LEU A 63 -3.80 -8.01 10.19
C LEU A 63 -5.30 -7.94 9.90
N THR A 64 -6.12 -8.23 10.90
CA THR A 64 -7.56 -8.01 10.85
C THR A 64 -7.97 -6.99 11.90
N ILE A 65 -8.70 -5.96 11.45
CA ILE A 65 -9.29 -4.94 12.31
C ILE A 65 -10.79 -5.21 12.38
N ASN A 66 -11.27 -5.56 13.57
CA ASN A 66 -12.64 -5.95 13.85
C ASN A 66 -13.12 -5.27 15.14
N ASN A 67 -12.87 -3.96 15.27
CA ASN A 67 -13.14 -3.19 16.47
C ASN A 67 -13.76 -1.84 16.08
N THR A 68 -15.05 -1.68 16.36
CA THR A 68 -15.83 -0.47 16.01
C THR A 68 -15.39 0.78 16.76
N ALA A 69 -14.75 0.64 17.93
CA ALA A 69 -14.16 1.77 18.66
C ALA A 69 -12.83 2.25 18.05
N GLY A 70 -12.29 1.51 17.08
CA GLY A 70 -11.11 1.88 16.31
C GLY A 70 -9.82 1.27 16.84
N VAL A 71 -8.83 1.21 15.95
CA VAL A 71 -7.48 0.71 16.24
C VAL A 71 -6.45 1.67 15.67
N ALA A 72 -5.40 1.99 16.41
CA ALA A 72 -4.35 2.91 15.97
C ALA A 72 -2.94 2.29 16.06
N LEU A 73 -2.08 2.59 15.07
CA LEU A 73 -0.65 2.28 15.17
C LEU A 73 0.07 3.33 16.00
N SER A 74 0.97 2.91 16.90
CA SER A 74 1.84 3.83 17.66
C SER A 74 3.28 3.93 17.12
N GLY A 75 3.58 3.28 15.98
CA GLY A 75 4.90 3.26 15.37
C GLY A 75 4.91 2.51 14.04
N ALA A 76 6.09 2.42 13.40
CA ALA A 76 6.28 1.76 12.11
C ALA A 76 5.93 0.27 12.15
N LEU A 77 5.07 -0.17 11.23
CA LEU A 77 4.67 -1.57 11.08
C LEU A 77 4.77 -2.00 9.62
N ASN A 78 5.46 -3.12 9.41
CA ASN A 78 5.51 -3.81 8.13
C ASN A 78 4.45 -4.90 8.08
N LEU A 79 3.65 -4.91 7.01
CA LEU A 79 2.71 -5.97 6.69
C LEU A 79 3.20 -6.72 5.45
N THR A 80 3.25 -8.05 5.48
CA THR A 80 3.72 -8.86 4.33
C THR A 80 2.60 -9.63 3.61
N GLY A 81 1.42 -9.72 4.21
CA GLY A 81 0.24 -10.41 3.68
C GLY A 81 -0.99 -9.50 3.61
N ASN A 82 -2.11 -9.93 4.18
CA ASN A 82 -3.39 -9.25 3.99
C ASN A 82 -3.74 -8.30 5.15
N LEU A 83 -4.15 -7.09 4.83
CA LEU A 83 -4.90 -6.22 5.73
C LEU A 83 -6.39 -6.39 5.47
N ARG A 84 -7.15 -6.79 6.49
CA ARG A 84 -8.61 -6.86 6.44
C ARG A 84 -9.22 -5.88 7.44
N ILE A 85 -10.12 -5.03 6.97
CA ILE A 85 -10.99 -4.22 7.81
C ILE A 85 -12.37 -4.88 7.80
N SER A 86 -12.75 -5.49 8.92
CA SER A 86 -14.07 -6.10 9.14
C SER A 86 -15.02 -5.15 9.86
N ALA A 87 -14.51 -4.30 10.75
CA ALA A 87 -15.29 -3.28 11.44
C ALA A 87 -14.39 -2.17 12.01
N GLY A 88 -14.91 -0.94 12.05
CA GLY A 88 -14.27 0.24 12.63
C GLY A 88 -13.17 0.86 11.76
N THR A 89 -12.49 1.85 12.32
CA THR A 89 -11.44 2.61 11.62
C THR A 89 -10.06 2.15 12.08
N PHE A 90 -9.20 1.82 11.12
CA PHE A 90 -7.78 1.62 11.36
C PHE A 90 -6.99 2.90 11.08
N ASN A 91 -6.52 3.55 12.13
CA ASN A 91 -5.65 4.70 12.00
C ASN A 91 -4.18 4.26 11.90
N THR A 92 -3.59 4.41 10.71
CA THR A 92 -2.21 4.02 10.47
C THR A 92 -1.21 4.97 11.12
N ASN A 93 -1.64 6.18 11.49
CA ASN A 93 -0.77 7.29 11.91
C ASN A 93 0.43 7.47 10.97
N ASN A 94 0.22 7.21 9.67
CA ASN A 94 1.24 7.28 8.61
C ASN A 94 2.39 6.26 8.74
N ASN A 95 2.22 5.21 9.56
CA ASN A 95 3.28 4.28 9.93
C ASN A 95 3.15 2.88 9.30
N LEU A 96 2.18 2.66 8.42
CA LEU A 96 1.96 1.36 7.80
C LEU A 96 2.72 1.23 6.48
N THR A 97 3.49 0.16 6.34
CA THR A 97 4.11 -0.25 5.07
C THR A 97 3.55 -1.61 4.62
N LEU A 98 2.94 -1.65 3.43
CA LEU A 98 2.60 -2.89 2.73
C LEU A 98 3.81 -3.34 1.94
N ARG A 99 4.52 -4.34 2.46
CA ARG A 99 5.78 -4.83 1.90
C ARG A 99 5.52 -5.67 0.65
N SER A 100 6.45 -5.57 -0.30
CA SER A 100 6.47 -6.43 -1.47
C SER A 100 7.88 -6.92 -1.71
N THR A 101 8.03 -8.23 -1.83
CA THR A 101 9.30 -8.94 -1.99
C THR A 101 9.20 -9.93 -3.15
N ALA A 102 10.29 -10.66 -3.43
CA ALA A 102 10.28 -11.74 -4.41
C ALA A 102 9.28 -12.87 -4.09
N THR A 103 8.89 -13.01 -2.82
CA THR A 103 8.05 -14.12 -2.34
C THR A 103 6.59 -13.73 -2.14
N GLY A 104 6.24 -12.45 -2.19
CA GLY A 104 4.87 -12.01 -1.94
C GLY A 104 4.67 -10.50 -2.01
N THR A 105 3.41 -10.08 -2.07
CA THR A 105 3.02 -8.67 -2.05
C THR A 105 1.86 -8.51 -1.07
N ALA A 106 2.04 -7.65 -0.09
CA ALA A 106 0.98 -7.29 0.84
C ALA A 106 -0.13 -6.52 0.13
N ARG A 107 -1.36 -6.70 0.59
CA ARG A 107 -2.55 -6.09 -0.02
C ARG A 107 -3.60 -5.75 1.03
N ILE A 108 -4.43 -4.78 0.69
CA ILE A 108 -5.64 -4.45 1.44
C ILE A 108 -6.77 -5.24 0.79
N ASN A 109 -7.46 -6.05 1.59
CA ASN A 109 -8.68 -6.72 1.14
C ASN A 109 -9.78 -5.68 0.86
N GLN A 110 -10.79 -6.04 0.09
CA GLN A 110 -11.93 -5.15 -0.15
C GLN A 110 -12.50 -4.65 1.20
N VAL A 111 -12.54 -3.32 1.35
CA VAL A 111 -13.13 -2.67 2.50
C VAL A 111 -14.62 -2.51 2.21
N THR A 112 -15.44 -3.30 2.91
CA THR A 112 -16.91 -3.28 2.78
C THR A 112 -17.60 -2.57 3.95
N SER A 113 -16.88 -2.41 5.06
CA SER A 113 -17.30 -1.73 6.28
C SER A 113 -16.07 -1.13 6.96
N GLY A 114 -16.25 -0.01 7.67
CA GLY A 114 -15.14 0.69 8.33
C GLY A 114 -14.24 1.44 7.36
N GLY A 115 -12.98 1.68 7.75
CA GLY A 115 -12.05 2.43 6.92
C GLY A 115 -10.61 2.40 7.42
N ILE A 116 -9.73 2.98 6.61
CA ILE A 116 -8.33 3.22 6.94
C ILE A 116 -8.11 4.72 6.89
N THR A 117 -7.47 5.28 7.91
CA THR A 117 -7.12 6.71 7.96
C THR A 117 -5.61 6.86 8.17
N GLY A 118 -5.05 7.90 7.57
CA GLY A 118 -3.59 8.11 7.52
C GLY A 118 -2.96 7.49 6.28
N SER A 119 -1.72 7.89 6.02
CA SER A 119 -0.94 7.42 4.87
C SER A 119 -0.54 5.96 5.02
N VAL A 120 -0.41 5.29 3.87
CA VAL A 120 0.10 3.93 3.74
C VAL A 120 1.19 3.94 2.69
N THR A 121 2.36 3.42 3.05
CA THR A 121 3.42 3.14 2.08
C THR A 121 3.12 1.81 1.41
N VAL A 122 2.99 1.78 0.09
CA VAL A 122 2.75 0.55 -0.69
C VAL A 122 3.97 0.24 -1.53
N GLU A 123 4.53 -0.94 -1.34
CA GLU A 123 5.68 -1.40 -2.12
C GLU A 123 5.25 -2.31 -3.28
N ARG A 124 6.06 -2.32 -4.33
CA ARG A 124 5.98 -3.29 -5.42
C ARG A 124 7.36 -3.83 -5.74
N PHE A 125 7.59 -5.10 -5.46
CA PHE A 125 8.77 -5.81 -5.89
C PHE A 125 8.72 -6.06 -7.38
N LEU A 126 9.82 -5.72 -8.05
CA LEU A 126 10.00 -5.88 -9.47
C LEU A 126 11.30 -6.66 -9.67
N PRO A 127 11.23 -7.95 -10.05
CA PRO A 127 12.45 -8.72 -10.25
C PRO A 127 13.27 -8.12 -11.39
N ALA A 128 14.59 -8.01 -11.20
CA ALA A 128 15.50 -7.61 -12.26
C ALA A 128 15.30 -8.53 -13.48
N LYS A 129 15.14 -7.94 -14.67
CA LYS A 129 15.08 -8.68 -15.94
C LYS A 129 15.74 -7.83 -17.01
N ALA A 130 16.78 -8.36 -17.64
CA ALA A 130 17.60 -7.65 -18.63
C ALA A 130 16.80 -7.08 -19.82
N VAL A 131 15.59 -7.58 -20.08
CA VAL A 131 14.74 -7.21 -21.22
C VAL A 131 13.58 -6.27 -20.82
N ARG A 132 13.37 -5.96 -19.53
CA ARG A 132 12.27 -5.07 -19.12
C ARG A 132 12.58 -3.62 -19.48
N LYS A 133 11.89 -3.11 -20.51
CA LYS A 133 12.00 -1.71 -20.95
C LYS A 133 10.94 -0.78 -20.33
N SER A 134 9.81 -1.32 -19.86
CA SER A 134 8.72 -0.58 -19.21
C SER A 134 8.08 -1.37 -18.07
N ILE A 135 7.56 -0.66 -17.08
CA ILE A 135 6.83 -1.20 -15.94
C ILE A 135 5.55 -0.38 -15.76
N PHE A 136 4.41 -1.06 -15.61
CA PHE A 136 3.15 -0.42 -15.28
C PHE A 136 3.09 -0.15 -13.77
N LEU A 137 3.05 1.12 -13.40
CA LEU A 137 2.77 1.58 -12.05
C LEU A 137 1.42 2.29 -12.07
N ALA A 138 0.49 1.82 -11.24
CA ALA A 138 -0.73 2.55 -10.93
C ALA A 138 -0.63 2.99 -9.47
N SER A 139 -0.83 4.29 -9.22
CA SER A 139 -1.00 4.86 -7.89
C SER A 139 -2.31 5.62 -7.89
N PRO A 140 -3.05 5.70 -6.77
CA PRO A 140 -4.09 6.70 -6.64
C PRO A 140 -3.44 8.06 -6.90
N VAL A 141 -3.99 8.81 -7.86
CA VAL A 141 -3.63 10.19 -8.12
C VAL A 141 -4.82 11.05 -7.71
N THR A 142 -4.56 12.02 -6.85
CA THR A 142 -5.57 12.98 -6.37
C THR A 142 -5.47 14.34 -7.08
N GLN A 143 -4.50 14.47 -7.99
CA GLN A 143 -4.18 15.69 -8.72
C GLN A 143 -4.19 15.42 -10.23
N ARG A 144 -4.34 16.49 -11.04
CA ARG A 144 -4.15 16.43 -12.49
C ARG A 144 -2.74 15.94 -12.82
N ILE A 145 -2.60 15.18 -13.90
CA ILE A 145 -1.32 14.60 -14.32
C ILE A 145 -0.25 15.69 -14.49
N ASN A 146 -0.59 16.80 -15.16
CA ASN A 146 0.31 17.91 -15.39
C ASN A 146 0.73 18.68 -14.12
N GLN A 147 -0.01 18.54 -13.01
CA GLN A 147 0.31 19.19 -11.73
C GLN A 147 0.96 18.24 -10.71
N GLY A 148 1.00 16.94 -10.99
CA GLY A 148 1.56 15.92 -10.11
C GLY A 148 2.70 15.16 -10.79
N TRP A 149 2.40 13.96 -11.28
CA TRP A 149 3.40 13.03 -11.83
C TRP A 149 4.31 13.65 -12.88
N GLN A 150 3.75 14.48 -13.77
CA GLN A 150 4.55 15.08 -14.84
C GLN A 150 5.61 16.08 -14.33
N GLN A 151 5.50 16.57 -13.10
CA GLN A 151 6.53 17.42 -12.48
C GLN A 151 7.76 16.63 -12.02
N GLN A 152 7.66 15.30 -11.96
CA GLN A 152 8.73 14.42 -11.45
C GLN A 152 9.23 13.43 -12.48
N ILE A 153 8.40 13.07 -13.47
CA ILE A 153 8.74 12.15 -14.56
C ILE A 153 8.26 12.71 -15.90
N HIS A 154 9.04 12.46 -16.95
CA HIS A 154 8.62 12.83 -18.31
C HIS A 154 7.49 11.92 -18.80
N ILE A 155 6.44 12.54 -19.34
CA ILE A 155 5.34 11.87 -20.03
C ILE A 155 5.38 12.28 -21.49
N THR A 156 5.78 11.34 -22.36
CA THR A 156 6.02 11.59 -23.77
C THR A 156 4.77 11.31 -24.60
N GLY A 157 4.66 11.95 -25.75
CA GLY A 157 3.54 11.81 -26.67
C GLY A 157 3.49 12.82 -27.82
N ALA A 158 4.46 13.73 -27.89
CA ALA A 158 4.60 14.73 -28.95
C ALA A 158 5.93 14.58 -29.69
N VAL A 159 5.92 14.79 -31.01
CA VAL A 159 7.13 14.82 -31.84
C VAL A 159 7.84 16.15 -31.64
N GLY A 160 9.13 16.11 -31.32
CA GLY A 160 9.96 17.30 -31.20
C GLY A 160 11.30 17.03 -30.49
N ALA A 161 12.01 18.10 -30.15
CA ALA A 161 13.27 18.02 -29.42
C ALA A 161 13.05 18.20 -27.91
N CYS A 162 13.53 17.24 -27.13
CA CYS A 162 13.71 17.39 -25.69
C CYS A 162 14.65 18.59 -25.41
N PRO A 163 14.41 19.43 -24.39
CA PRO A 163 13.44 19.28 -23.29
C PRO A 163 12.11 20.02 -23.50
N ASN A 164 11.73 20.34 -24.75
CA ASN A 164 10.51 21.10 -24.99
C ASN A 164 9.26 20.26 -24.67
N ALA A 165 8.27 20.88 -24.05
CA ALA A 165 6.94 20.32 -23.91
C ALA A 165 6.02 20.90 -24.99
N ASP A 166 5.10 20.09 -25.51
CA ASP A 166 4.02 20.56 -26.37
C ASP A 166 3.01 21.33 -25.52
N ALA A 167 2.90 22.64 -25.74
CA ALA A 167 2.02 23.53 -24.98
C ALA A 167 0.52 23.21 -25.15
N THR A 168 0.13 22.45 -26.19
CA THR A 168 -1.26 22.09 -26.46
C THR A 168 -1.66 20.82 -25.70
N THR A 169 -0.79 19.82 -25.71
CA THR A 169 -1.07 18.49 -25.14
C THR A 169 -0.46 18.30 -23.75
N GLY A 170 0.55 19.10 -23.41
CA GLY A 170 1.35 19.00 -22.20
C GLY A 170 2.48 17.98 -22.30
N PHE A 171 2.57 17.15 -23.35
CA PHE A 171 3.57 16.08 -23.41
C PHE A 171 5.01 16.57 -23.56
N ASP A 172 5.95 15.85 -22.95
CA ASP A 172 7.37 15.97 -23.21
C ASP A 172 7.69 15.50 -24.64
N ALA A 173 8.42 16.32 -25.40
CA ALA A 173 8.74 16.04 -26.77
C ALA A 173 9.87 15.01 -26.92
N THR A 174 9.69 14.10 -27.87
CA THR A 174 10.73 13.14 -28.30
C THR A 174 10.78 13.07 -29.81
N ILE A 175 11.90 12.59 -30.38
CA ILE A 175 12.06 12.48 -31.84
C ILE A 175 10.96 11.60 -32.45
N THR A 176 10.53 10.55 -31.76
CA THR A 176 9.52 9.61 -32.27
C THR A 176 8.09 9.97 -31.89
N GLY A 177 7.89 10.82 -30.88
CA GLY A 177 6.57 11.15 -30.35
C GLY A 177 5.82 9.96 -29.73
N ASN A 178 6.52 8.87 -29.41
CA ASN A 178 5.86 7.68 -28.87
C ASN A 178 5.22 7.98 -27.50
N PRO A 179 3.94 7.62 -27.29
CA PRO A 179 3.26 7.87 -26.04
C PRO A 179 3.81 6.96 -24.92
N SER A 180 4.06 7.53 -23.74
CA SER A 180 4.45 6.76 -22.55
C SER A 180 3.30 6.54 -21.55
N MET A 181 2.12 7.10 -21.81
CA MET A 181 0.96 7.03 -20.93
C MET A 181 -0.28 6.46 -21.64
N PHE A 182 -0.92 5.49 -20.98
CA PHE A 182 -2.07 4.76 -21.50
C PHE A 182 -3.11 4.53 -20.39
N THR A 183 -4.38 4.46 -20.80
CA THR A 183 -5.47 3.88 -20.01
C THR A 183 -5.74 2.48 -20.51
N TYR A 184 -6.29 1.64 -19.63
CA TYR A 184 -6.74 0.31 -19.99
C TYR A 184 -8.27 0.30 -20.08
N ASN A 185 -8.80 -0.10 -21.23
CA ASN A 185 -10.22 -0.33 -21.46
C ASN A 185 -10.42 -1.80 -21.82
N ASP A 186 -11.03 -2.57 -20.93
CA ASP A 186 -11.23 -4.01 -21.08
C ASP A 186 -12.27 -4.37 -22.14
N ALA A 187 -13.18 -3.43 -22.47
CA ALA A 187 -14.20 -3.57 -23.50
C ALA A 187 -13.65 -3.49 -24.93
N ASN A 188 -12.44 -2.94 -25.12
CA ASN A 188 -11.81 -2.90 -26.44
C ASN A 188 -11.33 -4.28 -26.90
N ALA A 189 -11.18 -4.44 -28.22
CA ALA A 189 -10.64 -5.66 -28.82
C ALA A 189 -9.22 -5.99 -28.32
N THR A 190 -8.88 -7.28 -28.30
CA THR A 190 -7.53 -7.77 -28.01
C THR A 190 -6.51 -7.08 -28.91
N GLY A 191 -5.48 -6.47 -28.31
CA GLY A 191 -4.48 -5.65 -29.03
C GLY A 191 -4.75 -4.14 -28.99
N SER A 192 -5.95 -3.70 -28.63
CA SER A 192 -6.33 -2.27 -28.54
C SER A 192 -6.87 -1.85 -27.17
N LYS A 193 -6.68 -2.70 -26.16
CA LYS A 193 -7.11 -2.42 -24.78
C LYS A 193 -6.33 -1.28 -24.13
N TRP A 194 -5.11 -1.03 -24.59
CA TRP A 194 -4.31 0.11 -24.16
C TRP A 194 -4.59 1.30 -25.05
N VAL A 195 -5.30 2.29 -24.51
CA VAL A 195 -5.65 3.53 -25.20
C VAL A 195 -4.70 4.62 -24.74
N ARG A 196 -3.91 5.20 -25.65
CA ARG A 196 -3.01 6.29 -25.29
C ARG A 196 -3.81 7.47 -24.74
N ILE A 197 -3.27 8.16 -23.74
CA ILE A 197 -3.81 9.46 -23.34
C ILE A 197 -3.54 10.47 -24.46
N ALA A 198 -4.50 11.36 -24.73
CA ALA A 198 -4.37 12.36 -25.80
C ALA A 198 -3.76 13.68 -25.32
N ASN A 199 -3.82 13.97 -24.02
CA ASN A 199 -3.43 15.27 -23.45
C ASN A 199 -3.25 15.14 -21.93
N THR A 200 -2.13 15.59 -21.35
CA THR A 200 -1.91 15.60 -19.89
C THR A 200 -2.43 16.86 -19.20
N LEU A 201 -2.58 17.98 -19.92
CA LEU A 201 -3.17 19.21 -19.39
C LEU A 201 -4.63 19.01 -18.98
N ASN A 202 -5.43 18.26 -19.75
CA ASN A 202 -6.88 18.11 -19.56
C ASN A 202 -7.34 16.72 -19.09
N THR A 203 -6.42 15.81 -18.78
CA THR A 203 -6.79 14.49 -18.26
C THR A 203 -6.83 14.51 -16.74
N ASN A 204 -8.04 14.48 -16.18
CA ASN A 204 -8.28 14.09 -14.79
C ASN A 204 -8.30 12.56 -14.71
N LEU A 205 -7.43 12.00 -13.89
CA LEU A 205 -7.55 10.60 -13.49
C LEU A 205 -8.49 10.58 -12.28
N THR A 206 -9.74 10.18 -12.50
CA THR A 206 -10.66 9.84 -11.41
C THR A 206 -10.36 8.39 -11.03
N PRO A 207 -10.01 8.09 -9.75
CA PRO A 207 -9.81 6.73 -9.28
C PRO A 207 -11.08 5.89 -9.42
#